data_AF-A0A6I4SL16-F1
#
_entry.id   AF-A0A6I4SL16-F1
#
_cell.length_a   1.000
_cell.length_b   1.000
_cell.length_c   1.000
_cell.angle_alpha   90.00
_cell.angle_beta   90.00
_cell.angle_gamma   90.00
#
_symmetry.space_group_name_H-M   'P 1'
#
loop_
_entity.id
_entity.type
_entity.pdbx_description
1 polymer ?
#
loop_
_entity_poly.entity_id
_entity_poly.type
_entity_poly.pdbx_seq_one_letter_code
_entity_poly.pdbx_strand_id
1 'polypeptide(L)'
;MSGDRSKSEKSQGSEPKEGSTNNPWDEAKPSDNVRQFTIGPDDDDIRMDRWFKRNLPQIGFAMVSRWARTGQIRIDGGRVKPEDRLKAGQVLRVPPGGETAARGPRKREDLSDEDIERAERMLITQDKAAIVLNKPPGLATQGGTGTRDHVDRLLDAFADEKSPRPRLVHRLDKDTSGVLLTARTPGSAAFFSKRFSGRSAKKVYWALIVGVPEVHDGIIEAAIAKQPGTGGEKMHVDEKDGQSAKTKYRVVDRAGNRAAWVELQPFTGRTHQLRVHMAAIGHPIVGDGKYGGQDAFLTGSISRKMHLHARRLIIDHPDGAPLDVTAELPEHFASSMEQLGFDENDSDAAPEQDRGPMDKVTKKRVAKQYSKQIRKDQRGERKGRAGEGPKKKLGKKSPKKFANGPAGKPTRGKPAGGKPTGANKTAGRGRGRS
;
A
#
# COMPACT_ATOMS: atom_id res chain seq x y z
N MET A 1 -23.34 74.62 -54.33
CA MET A 1 -21.93 75.07 -54.34
C MET A 1 -21.03 73.85 -54.27
N SER A 2 -20.28 73.61 -55.34
CA SER A 2 -18.91 73.04 -55.40
C SER A 2 -18.62 71.78 -54.57
N GLY A 3 -18.30 70.63 -55.18
CA GLY A 3 -17.00 70.35 -55.83
C GLY A 3 -15.98 69.95 -54.75
N ASP A 4 -15.08 68.99 -54.86
CA ASP A 4 -14.57 68.13 -55.92
C ASP A 4 -13.75 67.01 -55.21
N ARG A 5 -13.41 65.98 -55.97
CA ARG A 5 -12.66 64.76 -55.66
C ARG A 5 -11.30 65.01 -54.97
N SER A 6 -10.80 64.04 -54.19
CA SER A 6 -9.59 63.27 -54.57
C SER A 6 -9.10 62.24 -53.52
N LYS A 7 -8.69 61.11 -54.10
CA LYS A 7 -7.87 59.95 -53.67
C LYS A 7 -6.98 60.06 -52.42
N SER A 8 -6.87 58.94 -51.68
CA SER A 8 -5.56 58.29 -51.43
C SER A 8 -5.70 56.81 -51.01
N GLU A 9 -4.91 55.95 -51.64
CA GLU A 9 -4.68 54.54 -51.29
C GLU A 9 -3.85 54.40 -49.99
N LYS A 10 -4.02 53.29 -49.26
CA LYS A 10 -2.94 52.54 -48.57
C LYS A 10 -3.48 51.18 -48.08
N SER A 11 -3.13 50.13 -48.82
CA SER A 11 -2.17 49.07 -48.44
C SER A 11 -2.70 48.04 -47.43
N GLN A 12 -3.04 46.86 -47.98
CA GLN A 12 -3.15 45.61 -47.26
C GLN A 12 -1.84 45.30 -46.51
N GLY A 13 -1.97 45.00 -45.23
CA GLY A 13 -0.93 44.43 -44.39
C GLY A 13 -1.57 43.41 -43.46
N SER A 14 -1.65 42.17 -43.92
CA SER A 14 -2.00 41.01 -43.11
C SER A 14 -0.72 40.42 -42.52
N GLU A 15 -0.59 40.48 -41.19
CA GLU A 15 0.40 39.70 -40.44
C GLU A 15 -0.30 38.83 -39.37
N PRO A 16 0.33 37.71 -39.00
CA PRO A 16 -0.36 36.43 -38.85
C PRO A 16 -0.82 36.13 -37.42
N LYS A 17 -1.94 35.41 -37.31
CA LYS A 17 -2.35 34.75 -36.07
C LYS A 17 -1.48 33.51 -35.84
N GLU A 18 -0.55 33.60 -34.89
CA GLU A 18 0.17 32.45 -34.35
C GLU A 18 -0.77 31.50 -33.59
N GLY A 19 -0.56 30.20 -33.78
CA GLY A 19 -0.84 29.20 -32.76
C GLY A 19 -2.15 28.42 -32.84
N SER A 20 -2.68 28.11 -34.04
CA SER A 20 -3.65 27.00 -34.15
C SER A 20 -2.93 25.67 -33.92
N THR A 21 -3.02 25.13 -32.70
CA THR A 21 -2.73 23.71 -32.45
C THR A 21 -3.86 22.88 -33.06
N ASN A 22 -3.80 22.66 -34.37
CA ASN A 22 -4.58 21.62 -35.02
C ASN A 22 -4.18 20.28 -34.39
N ASN A 23 -5.05 19.76 -33.53
CA ASN A 23 -4.89 18.45 -32.95
C ASN A 23 -5.19 17.43 -34.07
N PRO A 24 -4.23 16.59 -34.54
CA PRO A 24 -4.41 15.80 -35.76
C PRO A 24 -5.41 14.63 -35.67
N TRP A 25 -6.21 14.58 -34.59
CA TRP A 25 -7.03 13.41 -34.23
C TRP A 25 -8.47 13.50 -34.70
N ASP A 26 -8.91 14.65 -35.22
CA ASP A 26 -10.34 14.90 -35.51
C ASP A 26 -10.82 14.48 -36.90
N GLU A 27 -9.97 13.97 -37.79
CA GLU A 27 -10.43 13.49 -39.11
C GLU A 27 -9.91 12.09 -39.47
N ALA A 28 -10.81 11.12 -39.41
CA ALA A 28 -10.63 9.78 -39.97
C ALA A 28 -10.66 9.83 -41.51
N LYS A 29 -9.55 10.24 -42.13
CA LYS A 29 -9.24 9.94 -43.53
C LYS A 29 -8.05 8.97 -43.56
N PRO A 30 -8.01 7.97 -44.47
CA PRO A 30 -6.80 7.20 -44.69
C PRO A 30 -5.70 8.18 -45.09
N SER A 31 -4.65 8.28 -44.26
CA SER A 31 -3.58 9.22 -44.55
C SER A 31 -2.64 8.59 -45.58
N ASP A 32 -2.69 9.08 -46.82
CA ASP A 32 -1.70 8.74 -47.86
C ASP A 32 -0.29 9.26 -47.53
N ASN A 33 -0.15 10.01 -46.43
CA ASN A 33 1.10 10.63 -46.00
C ASN A 33 1.79 9.90 -44.85
N VAL A 34 3.12 10.01 -44.81
CA VAL A 34 3.93 9.60 -43.66
C VAL A 34 3.60 10.48 -42.46
N ARG A 35 3.36 9.85 -41.31
CA ARG A 35 3.03 10.54 -40.05
C ARG A 35 4.25 10.55 -39.14
N GLN A 36 4.44 11.63 -38.40
CA GLN A 36 5.46 11.73 -37.34
C GLN A 36 4.79 12.08 -36.02
N PHE A 37 5.14 11.36 -34.97
CA PHE A 37 4.62 11.57 -33.63
C PHE A 37 5.78 11.79 -32.68
N THR A 38 5.72 12.88 -31.91
CA THR A 38 6.66 13.08 -30.79
C THR A 38 6.12 12.34 -29.59
N ILE A 39 6.93 11.47 -29.00
CA ILE A 39 6.56 10.68 -27.83
C ILE A 39 6.43 11.61 -26.63
N GLY A 40 5.22 11.71 -26.08
CA GLY A 40 4.95 12.54 -24.92
C GLY A 40 5.46 11.94 -23.60
N PRO A 41 5.46 12.71 -22.49
CA PRO A 41 5.84 12.21 -21.17
C PRO A 41 4.98 11.03 -20.68
N ASP A 42 3.68 11.04 -21.01
CA ASP A 42 2.74 9.95 -20.69
C ASP A 42 2.97 8.65 -21.50
N ASP A 43 3.84 8.72 -22.50
CA ASP A 43 4.27 7.61 -23.34
C ASP A 43 5.69 7.14 -22.99
N ASP A 44 6.32 7.70 -21.96
CA ASP A 44 7.67 7.27 -21.57
C ASP A 44 7.67 5.81 -21.12
N ASP A 45 8.69 5.08 -21.58
CA ASP A 45 8.93 3.68 -21.28
C ASP A 45 7.82 2.72 -21.77
N ILE A 46 6.86 3.18 -22.57
CA ILE A 46 5.84 2.30 -23.17
C ILE A 46 6.45 1.48 -24.31
N ARG A 47 6.01 0.22 -24.47
CA ARG A 47 6.35 -0.56 -25.67
C ARG A 47 5.70 0.04 -26.91
N MET A 48 6.40 0.02 -28.05
CA MET A 48 5.92 0.57 -29.31
C MET A 48 4.57 -0.05 -29.72
N ASP A 49 4.42 -1.37 -29.63
CA ASP A 49 3.16 -2.04 -29.95
C ASP A 49 1.95 -1.54 -29.12
N ARG A 50 2.17 -1.26 -27.83
CA ARG A 50 1.16 -0.69 -26.93
C ARG A 50 0.89 0.78 -27.23
N TRP A 51 1.90 1.54 -27.66
CA TRP A 51 1.72 2.91 -28.13
C TRP A 51 0.75 2.94 -29.32
N PHE A 52 0.94 2.08 -30.32
CA PHE A 52 0.02 1.97 -31.46
C PHE A 52 -1.39 1.60 -31.03
N LYS A 53 -1.55 0.59 -30.17
CA LYS A 53 -2.88 0.19 -29.67
C LYS A 53 -3.63 1.33 -28.98
N ARG A 54 -2.91 2.25 -28.36
CA ARG A 54 -3.45 3.35 -27.54
C ARG A 54 -3.68 4.63 -28.34
N ASN A 55 -2.79 4.97 -29.26
CA ASN A 55 -2.82 6.21 -30.03
C ASN A 55 -3.33 6.04 -31.47
N LEU A 56 -3.23 4.83 -32.04
CA LEU A 56 -3.68 4.49 -33.40
C LEU A 56 -4.42 3.13 -33.38
N PRO A 57 -5.56 3.01 -32.66
CA PRO A 57 -6.27 1.73 -32.47
C PRO A 57 -6.75 1.07 -33.77
N GLN A 58 -6.87 1.84 -34.85
CA GLN A 58 -7.16 1.36 -36.19
C GLN A 58 -6.01 0.55 -36.82
N ILE A 59 -4.80 0.67 -36.29
CA ILE A 59 -3.62 -0.06 -36.76
C ILE A 59 -3.43 -1.31 -35.90
N GLY A 60 -3.69 -2.47 -36.49
CA GLY A 60 -3.54 -3.76 -35.82
C GLY A 60 -2.07 -4.16 -35.58
N PHE A 61 -1.84 -4.99 -34.55
CA PHE A 61 -0.52 -5.49 -34.18
C PHE A 61 0.24 -6.18 -35.34
N ALA A 62 -0.48 -6.92 -36.19
CA ALA A 62 0.12 -7.56 -37.36
C ALA A 62 0.70 -6.56 -38.35
N MET A 63 0.07 -5.39 -38.50
CA MET A 63 0.55 -4.32 -39.35
C MET A 63 1.78 -3.65 -38.75
N VAL A 64 1.72 -3.29 -37.46
CA VAL A 64 2.88 -2.75 -36.70
C VAL A 64 4.09 -3.68 -36.83
N SER A 65 3.88 -4.98 -36.64
CA SER A 65 4.92 -6.00 -36.76
C SER A 65 5.50 -6.09 -38.18
N ARG A 66 4.64 -5.99 -39.22
CA ARG A 66 5.07 -5.99 -40.61
C ARG A 66 5.95 -4.77 -40.91
N TRP A 67 5.51 -3.57 -40.52
CA TRP A 67 6.26 -2.34 -40.76
C TRP A 67 7.56 -2.26 -39.97
N ALA A 68 7.60 -2.79 -38.74
CA ALA A 68 8.83 -2.91 -37.98
C ALA A 68 9.83 -3.84 -38.70
N ARG A 69 9.36 -5.02 -39.16
CA ARG A 69 10.18 -5.99 -39.90
C ARG A 69 10.70 -5.44 -41.23
N THR A 70 9.89 -4.69 -41.98
CA THR A 70 10.30 -4.06 -43.24
C THR A 70 11.05 -2.74 -43.05
N GLY A 71 11.24 -2.28 -41.81
CA GLY A 71 11.94 -1.04 -41.48
C GLY A 71 11.21 0.21 -41.94
N GLN A 72 9.88 0.17 -42.07
CA GLN A 72 9.06 1.32 -42.47
C GLN A 72 8.70 2.22 -41.27
N ILE A 73 8.50 1.63 -40.09
CA ILE A 73 8.46 2.39 -38.83
C ILE A 73 9.90 2.68 -38.39
N ARG A 74 10.13 3.90 -37.91
CA ARG A 74 11.42 4.33 -37.35
C ARG A 74 11.25 5.16 -36.10
N ILE A 75 12.24 5.13 -35.22
CA ILE A 75 12.38 6.04 -34.07
C ILE A 75 13.67 6.81 -34.27
N ASP A 76 13.61 8.14 -34.30
CA ASP A 76 14.78 9.02 -34.53
C ASP A 76 15.61 8.59 -35.77
N GLY A 77 14.95 8.04 -36.79
CA GLY A 77 15.58 7.51 -38.00
C GLY A 77 16.11 6.07 -37.90
N GLY A 78 16.20 5.49 -36.71
CA GLY A 78 16.63 4.11 -36.45
C GLY A 78 15.53 3.06 -36.68
N ARG A 79 15.94 1.81 -36.96
CA ARG A 79 15.01 0.65 -37.00
C ARG A 79 14.57 0.28 -35.58
N VAL A 80 13.35 -0.26 -35.48
CA VAL A 80 12.71 -0.57 -34.20
C VAL A 80 11.94 -1.89 -34.28
N LYS A 81 11.85 -2.62 -33.18
CA LYS A 81 11.02 -3.82 -32.98
C LYS A 81 9.75 -3.50 -32.18
N PRO A 82 8.64 -4.23 -32.38
CA PRO A 82 7.37 -4.00 -31.65
C PRO A 82 7.51 -3.96 -30.11
N GLU A 83 8.42 -4.76 -29.56
CA GLU A 83 8.70 -4.84 -28.12
C GLU A 83 9.61 -3.75 -27.56
N ASP A 84 10.23 -2.93 -28.41
CA ASP A 84 11.12 -1.85 -27.98
C ASP A 84 10.33 -0.79 -27.21
N ARG A 85 10.98 -0.21 -26.20
CA ARG A 85 10.40 0.85 -25.36
C ARG A 85 10.74 2.23 -25.89
N LEU A 86 9.71 3.05 -25.98
CA LEU A 86 9.80 4.44 -26.41
C LEU A 86 10.26 5.32 -25.23
N LYS A 87 10.96 6.41 -25.53
CA LYS A 87 11.32 7.45 -24.57
C LYS A 87 10.67 8.77 -24.94
N ALA A 88 10.29 9.54 -23.93
CA ALA A 88 9.75 10.88 -24.15
C ALA A 88 10.73 11.75 -24.96
N GLY A 89 10.19 12.52 -25.89
CA GLY A 89 10.95 13.37 -26.82
C GLY A 89 11.43 12.67 -28.10
N GLN A 90 11.38 11.35 -28.19
CA GLN A 90 11.72 10.64 -29.43
C GLN A 90 10.66 10.89 -30.52
N VAL A 91 11.08 10.81 -31.79
CA VAL A 91 10.19 10.97 -32.94
C VAL A 91 9.91 9.62 -33.58
N LEU A 92 8.66 9.17 -33.46
CA LEU A 92 8.15 7.96 -34.09
C LEU A 92 7.58 8.29 -35.49
N ARG A 93 8.24 7.77 -36.52
CA ARG A 93 7.78 7.84 -37.91
C ARG A 93 6.90 6.64 -38.24
N VAL A 94 5.66 6.88 -38.63
CA VAL A 94 4.66 5.88 -39.00
C VAL A 94 4.37 5.98 -40.50
N PRO A 95 4.47 4.88 -41.27
CA PRO A 95 4.14 4.89 -42.71
C PRO A 95 2.63 5.10 -42.97
N PRO A 96 2.26 5.48 -44.21
CA PRO A 96 0.86 5.59 -44.61
C PRO A 96 0.14 4.23 -44.64
N GLY A 97 -1.18 4.27 -44.53
CA GLY A 97 -2.05 3.10 -44.57
C GLY A 97 -2.11 2.30 -43.26
N GLY A 98 -2.60 1.08 -43.36
CA GLY A 98 -2.67 0.12 -42.25
C GLY A 98 -3.89 0.27 -41.33
N GLU A 99 -4.76 1.25 -41.63
CA GLU A 99 -6.04 1.39 -40.96
C GLU A 99 -6.96 0.23 -41.33
N THR A 100 -7.53 -0.40 -40.30
CA THR A 100 -8.62 -1.36 -40.43
C THR A 100 -9.88 -0.75 -39.85
N ALA A 101 -11.06 -1.26 -40.21
CA ALA A 101 -12.31 -0.89 -39.57
C ALA A 101 -12.21 -1.24 -38.07
N ALA A 102 -11.80 -0.27 -37.26
CA ALA A 102 -11.59 -0.48 -35.85
C ALA A 102 -12.93 -0.78 -35.19
N ARG A 103 -12.98 -1.81 -34.33
CA ARG A 103 -13.99 -1.80 -33.26
C ARG A 103 -13.64 -0.57 -32.42
N GLY A 104 -14.49 0.45 -32.47
CA GLY A 104 -14.33 1.65 -31.66
C GLY A 104 -14.15 1.30 -30.18
N PRO A 105 -13.60 2.23 -29.36
CA PRO A 105 -13.51 2.03 -27.93
C PRO A 105 -14.88 1.60 -27.39
N ARG A 106 -14.90 0.63 -26.45
CA ARG A 106 -16.15 0.23 -25.79
C ARG A 106 -16.80 1.49 -25.23
N LYS A 107 -18.08 1.71 -25.58
CA LYS A 107 -18.86 2.83 -25.05
C LYS A 107 -18.83 2.74 -23.51
N ARG A 108 -18.49 3.84 -22.84
CA ARG A 108 -18.57 3.94 -21.38
C ARG A 108 -20.05 3.78 -20.98
N GLU A 109 -20.31 3.09 -19.88
CA GLU A 109 -21.66 3.07 -19.30
C GLU A 109 -21.91 4.44 -18.66
N ASP A 110 -23.09 5.00 -18.89
CA ASP A 110 -23.47 6.28 -18.29
C ASP A 110 -23.69 6.08 -16.78
N LEU A 111 -23.11 6.96 -15.97
CA LEU A 111 -23.33 6.98 -14.52
C LEU A 111 -24.61 7.76 -14.19
N SER A 112 -25.33 7.34 -13.15
CA SER A 112 -26.44 8.12 -12.60
C SER A 112 -25.91 9.31 -11.79
N ASP A 113 -26.77 10.30 -11.52
CA ASP A 113 -26.42 11.42 -10.64
C ASP A 113 -26.01 10.93 -9.24
N GLU A 114 -26.71 9.91 -8.71
CA GLU A 114 -26.36 9.27 -7.43
C GLU A 114 -24.95 8.65 -7.43
N ASP A 115 -24.55 8.04 -8.54
CA ASP A 115 -23.21 7.46 -8.70
C ASP A 115 -22.12 8.53 -8.73
N ILE A 116 -22.38 9.65 -9.43
CA ILE A 116 -21.48 10.80 -9.50
C ILE A 116 -21.31 11.41 -8.11
N GLU A 117 -22.41 11.73 -7.42
CA GLU A 117 -22.34 12.26 -6.06
C GLU A 117 -21.64 11.28 -5.11
N ARG A 118 -21.85 9.97 -5.26
CA ARG A 118 -21.16 8.97 -4.45
C ARG A 118 -19.66 8.96 -4.73
N ALA A 119 -19.24 9.13 -5.98
CA ALA A 119 -17.83 9.27 -6.35
C ALA A 119 -17.22 10.53 -5.73
N GLU A 120 -17.90 11.67 -5.85
CA GLU A 120 -17.47 12.96 -5.31
C GLU A 120 -17.35 12.94 -3.78
N ARG A 121 -18.29 12.33 -3.06
CA ARG A 121 -18.22 12.16 -1.60
C ARG A 121 -17.01 11.35 -1.14
N MET A 122 -16.46 10.49 -1.99
CA MET A 122 -15.24 9.75 -1.67
C MET A 122 -13.98 10.55 -1.97
N LEU A 123 -14.04 11.64 -2.74
CA LEU A 123 -12.84 12.35 -3.19
C LEU A 123 -12.13 13.02 -2.01
N ILE A 124 -10.87 12.66 -1.77
CA ILE A 124 -9.99 13.34 -0.81
C ILE A 124 -9.23 14.46 -1.51
N THR A 125 -8.58 14.14 -2.62
CA THR A 125 -7.82 15.09 -3.43
C THR A 125 -7.62 14.58 -4.85
N GLN A 126 -7.40 15.50 -5.78
CA GLN A 126 -7.16 15.22 -7.19
C GLN A 126 -6.26 16.28 -7.79
N ASP A 127 -5.29 15.84 -8.58
CA ASP A 127 -4.39 16.70 -9.35
C ASP A 127 -4.32 16.23 -10.81
N LYS A 128 -3.24 16.51 -11.55
CA LYS A 128 -3.08 16.09 -12.95
C LYS A 128 -2.76 14.60 -13.10
N ALA A 129 -2.15 13.97 -12.09
CA ALA A 129 -1.66 12.59 -12.13
C ALA A 129 -2.49 11.64 -11.26
N ALA A 130 -3.01 12.11 -10.12
CA ALA A 130 -3.65 11.31 -9.09
C ALA A 130 -5.11 11.71 -8.83
N ILE A 131 -5.92 10.71 -8.47
CA ILE A 131 -7.20 10.87 -7.78
C ILE A 131 -7.15 9.96 -6.56
N VAL A 132 -7.35 10.54 -5.38
CA VAL A 132 -7.29 9.83 -4.11
C VAL A 132 -8.67 9.79 -3.48
N LEU A 133 -9.16 8.57 -3.21
CA LEU A 133 -10.49 8.34 -2.70
C LEU A 133 -10.44 7.79 -1.27
N ASN A 134 -11.38 8.20 -0.41
CA ASN A 134 -11.73 7.53 0.83
C ASN A 134 -12.80 6.47 0.52
N LYS A 135 -12.35 5.26 0.19
CA LYS A 135 -13.25 4.17 -0.17
C LYS A 135 -14.04 3.72 1.08
N PRO A 136 -15.39 3.65 1.03
CA PRO A 136 -16.18 3.13 2.14
C PRO A 136 -16.06 1.61 2.27
N PRO A 137 -16.34 1.05 3.46
CA PRO A 137 -16.44 -0.40 3.64
C PRO A 137 -17.65 -0.95 2.85
N GLY A 138 -17.54 -2.16 2.31
CA GLY A 138 -18.60 -2.85 1.60
C GLY A 138 -18.63 -2.57 0.09
N LEU A 139 -17.95 -1.52 -0.39
CA LEU A 139 -17.77 -1.26 -1.82
C LEU A 139 -16.58 -2.05 -2.38
N ALA A 140 -16.73 -2.79 -3.49
CA ALA A 140 -15.59 -3.48 -4.10
C ALA A 140 -14.66 -2.50 -4.81
N THR A 141 -13.34 -2.74 -4.81
CA THR A 141 -12.41 -1.87 -5.57
C THR A 141 -12.59 -2.06 -7.07
N GLN A 142 -12.67 -3.32 -7.52
CA GLN A 142 -12.79 -3.69 -8.93
C GLN A 142 -13.94 -4.69 -9.09
N GLY A 143 -14.59 -4.65 -10.25
CA GLY A 143 -15.62 -5.62 -10.63
C GLY A 143 -15.09 -7.03 -10.83
N GLY A 144 -16.03 -7.95 -10.99
CA GLY A 144 -15.80 -9.38 -11.21
C GLY A 144 -17.11 -10.06 -11.56
N THR A 145 -17.13 -11.39 -11.68
CA THR A 145 -18.36 -12.13 -11.98
C THR A 145 -19.44 -11.81 -10.95
N GLY A 146 -20.52 -11.16 -11.39
CA GLY A 146 -21.64 -10.74 -10.54
C GLY A 146 -21.41 -9.48 -9.68
N THR A 147 -20.24 -8.83 -9.75
CA THR A 147 -19.97 -7.58 -8.99
C THR A 147 -20.04 -6.39 -9.92
N ARG A 148 -21.20 -5.71 -9.94
CA ARG A 148 -21.44 -4.49 -10.73
C ARG A 148 -21.19 -3.19 -9.95
N ASP A 149 -21.35 -3.23 -8.63
CA ASP A 149 -21.11 -2.08 -7.77
C ASP A 149 -19.66 -2.07 -7.26
N HIS A 150 -18.83 -1.19 -7.84
CA HIS A 150 -17.41 -1.10 -7.51
C HIS A 150 -16.79 0.26 -7.85
N VAL A 151 -15.69 0.60 -7.18
CA VAL A 151 -14.98 1.87 -7.39
C VAL A 151 -14.52 2.04 -8.83
N ASP A 152 -13.98 0.99 -9.46
CA ASP A 152 -13.48 1.11 -10.84
C ASP A 152 -14.55 1.66 -11.80
N ARG A 153 -15.84 1.31 -11.64
CA ARG A 153 -16.96 1.85 -12.43
C ARG A 153 -17.15 3.34 -12.16
N LEU A 154 -17.11 3.73 -10.89
CA LEU A 154 -17.28 5.13 -10.48
C LEU A 154 -16.15 6.05 -10.92
N LEU A 155 -14.99 5.51 -11.35
CA LEU A 155 -13.90 6.34 -11.87
C LEU A 155 -14.27 7.08 -13.15
N ASP A 156 -15.33 6.65 -13.85
CA ASP A 156 -15.85 7.37 -15.02
C ASP A 156 -16.42 8.75 -14.64
N ALA A 157 -16.79 8.99 -13.36
CA ALA A 157 -17.20 10.30 -12.88
C ALA A 157 -16.08 11.36 -12.93
N PHE A 158 -14.81 10.93 -12.98
CA PHE A 158 -13.65 11.82 -13.04
C PHE A 158 -13.04 11.92 -14.45
N ALA A 159 -13.76 11.47 -15.47
CA ALA A 159 -13.27 11.35 -16.84
C ALA A 159 -14.24 11.90 -17.87
N ASP A 160 -13.94 13.08 -18.41
CA ASP A 160 -14.67 13.62 -19.55
C ASP A 160 -14.49 12.77 -20.81
N GLU A 161 -15.30 13.00 -21.84
CA GLU A 161 -15.25 12.27 -23.12
C GLU A 161 -13.86 12.33 -23.77
N LYS A 162 -13.16 13.45 -23.62
CA LYS A 162 -11.83 13.70 -24.22
C LYS A 162 -10.67 13.22 -23.35
N SER A 163 -10.91 12.94 -22.07
CA SER A 163 -9.87 12.59 -21.10
C SER A 163 -9.68 11.07 -21.01
N PRO A 164 -8.44 10.58 -20.84
CA PRO A 164 -8.21 9.18 -20.50
C PRO A 164 -8.97 8.80 -19.22
N ARG A 165 -9.61 7.63 -19.24
CA ARG A 165 -10.25 7.08 -18.05
C ARG A 165 -9.22 6.79 -16.96
N PRO A 166 -9.44 7.22 -15.70
CA PRO A 166 -8.59 6.86 -14.58
C PRO A 166 -8.47 5.35 -14.39
N ARG A 167 -7.35 4.93 -13.79
CA ARG A 167 -6.99 3.52 -13.64
C ARG A 167 -6.63 3.22 -12.19
N LEU A 168 -7.08 2.07 -11.72
CA LEU A 168 -6.61 1.47 -10.48
C LEU A 168 -5.12 1.14 -10.58
N VAL A 169 -4.35 1.47 -9.54
CA VAL A 169 -2.91 1.14 -9.43
C VAL A 169 -2.61 0.24 -8.24
N HIS A 170 -3.58 0.07 -7.34
CA HIS A 170 -3.60 -0.90 -6.24
C HIS A 170 -5.06 -1.18 -5.86
N ARG A 171 -5.27 -2.03 -4.86
CA ARG A 171 -6.62 -2.42 -4.41
C ARG A 171 -6.73 -2.50 -2.90
N LEU A 172 -7.92 -2.21 -2.41
CA LEU A 172 -8.38 -2.56 -1.06
C LEU A 172 -9.41 -3.70 -1.17
N ASP A 173 -9.53 -4.50 -0.11
CA ASP A 173 -10.59 -5.50 -0.03
C ASP A 173 -11.97 -4.82 0.06
N LYS A 174 -13.03 -5.55 -0.29
CA LYS A 174 -14.40 -5.00 -0.32
C LYS A 174 -14.77 -4.30 1.00
N ASP A 175 -14.51 -4.95 2.12
CA ASP A 175 -14.90 -4.44 3.45
C ASP A 175 -13.84 -3.53 4.08
N THR A 176 -12.64 -3.42 3.49
CA THR A 176 -11.60 -2.50 3.95
C THR A 176 -11.89 -1.09 3.44
N SER A 177 -11.88 -0.12 4.34
CA SER A 177 -12.11 1.30 4.04
C SER A 177 -10.81 2.08 3.91
N GLY A 178 -10.86 3.33 3.47
CA GLY A 178 -9.74 4.28 3.52
C GLY A 178 -9.10 4.61 2.19
N VAL A 179 -7.86 5.09 2.23
CA VAL A 179 -7.13 5.67 1.11
C VAL A 179 -6.96 4.69 -0.05
N LEU A 180 -7.55 5.05 -1.19
CA LEU A 180 -7.41 4.39 -2.48
C LEU A 180 -6.93 5.39 -3.54
N LEU A 181 -5.63 5.38 -3.80
CA LEU A 181 -5.03 6.07 -4.96
C LEU A 181 -5.40 5.41 -6.30
N THR A 182 -5.79 6.24 -7.26
CA THR A 182 -5.95 5.91 -8.68
C THR A 182 -5.19 6.91 -9.54
N ALA A 183 -4.85 6.52 -10.76
CA ALA A 183 -4.07 7.35 -11.67
C ALA A 183 -4.95 7.93 -12.77
N ARG A 184 -4.83 9.23 -13.03
CA ARG A 184 -5.61 9.94 -14.08
C ARG A 184 -5.13 9.61 -15.48
N THR A 185 -3.83 9.53 -15.68
CA THR A 185 -3.23 9.25 -16.98
C THR A 185 -2.59 7.87 -17.04
N PRO A 186 -2.43 7.27 -18.24
CA PRO A 186 -1.68 6.02 -18.36
C PRO A 186 -0.22 6.12 -17.89
N GLY A 187 0.44 7.25 -18.11
CA GLY A 187 1.80 7.51 -17.63
C GLY A 187 1.85 7.50 -16.10
N SER A 188 0.93 8.22 -15.47
CA SER A 188 0.75 8.21 -14.01
C SER A 188 0.42 6.80 -13.47
N ALA A 189 -0.37 6.02 -14.21
CA ALA A 189 -0.71 4.65 -13.83
C ALA A 189 0.53 3.75 -13.80
N ALA A 190 1.35 3.82 -14.85
CA ALA A 190 2.64 3.12 -14.90
C ALA A 190 3.57 3.60 -13.78
N PHE A 191 3.56 4.91 -13.52
CA PHE A 191 4.33 5.51 -12.45
C PHE A 191 3.95 4.88 -11.10
N PHE A 192 2.72 5.08 -10.61
CA PHE A 192 2.33 4.61 -9.27
C PHE A 192 2.39 3.08 -9.15
N SER A 193 2.03 2.32 -10.19
CA SER A 193 2.10 0.85 -10.18
C SER A 193 3.53 0.34 -9.88
N LYS A 194 4.56 1.01 -10.41
CA LYS A 194 5.96 0.68 -10.12
C LYS A 194 6.32 0.93 -8.64
N ARG A 195 5.71 1.92 -7.98
CA ARG A 195 5.99 2.29 -6.59
C ARG A 195 5.29 1.35 -5.61
N PHE A 196 4.09 0.88 -5.95
CA PHE A 196 3.42 -0.20 -5.23
C PHE A 196 4.16 -1.53 -5.36
N SER A 197 4.48 -1.95 -6.58
CA SER A 197 5.20 -3.22 -6.83
C SER A 197 6.63 -3.19 -6.29
N GLY A 198 7.32 -2.05 -6.40
CA GLY A 198 8.65 -1.79 -5.84
C GLY A 198 8.66 -1.53 -4.34
N ARG A 199 7.50 -1.50 -3.67
CA ARG A 199 7.34 -1.35 -2.22
C ARG A 199 7.87 -0.03 -1.65
N SER A 200 8.03 1.01 -2.47
CA SER A 200 8.39 2.35 -1.99
C SER A 200 7.21 3.06 -1.34
N ALA A 201 5.98 2.75 -1.77
CA ALA A 201 4.75 3.28 -1.17
C ALA A 201 4.58 2.84 0.28
N LYS A 202 4.61 3.80 1.22
CA LYS A 202 4.38 3.59 2.64
C LYS A 202 2.88 3.67 2.92
N LYS A 203 2.37 2.64 3.60
CA LYS A 203 0.94 2.49 3.90
C LYS A 203 0.81 2.24 5.39
N VAL A 204 -0.06 2.99 6.05
CA VAL A 204 -0.43 2.77 7.44
C VAL A 204 -1.92 2.51 7.49
N TYR A 205 -2.28 1.41 8.13
CA TYR A 205 -3.66 1.02 8.37
C TYR A 205 -3.92 1.12 9.86
N TRP A 206 -5.13 1.55 10.22
CA TRP A 206 -5.66 1.35 11.55
C TRP A 206 -6.56 0.13 11.56
N ALA A 207 -6.45 -0.66 12.61
CA ALA A 207 -7.36 -1.77 12.86
C ALA A 207 -7.78 -1.79 14.32
N LEU A 208 -9.04 -2.17 14.55
CA LEU A 208 -9.48 -2.62 15.86
C LEU A 208 -9.39 -4.15 15.88
N ILE A 209 -8.69 -4.72 16.83
CA ILE A 209 -8.49 -6.17 16.98
C ILE A 209 -9.10 -6.69 18.28
N VAL A 210 -9.44 -7.97 18.29
CA VAL A 210 -9.92 -8.67 19.49
C VAL A 210 -8.75 -9.11 20.36
N GLY A 211 -8.88 -8.89 21.67
CA GLY A 211 -7.81 -9.10 22.63
C GLY A 211 -6.71 -8.05 22.54
N VAL A 212 -5.59 -8.33 23.20
CA VAL A 212 -4.41 -7.47 23.22
C VAL A 212 -3.17 -8.35 23.01
N PRO A 213 -2.36 -8.12 21.97
CA PRO A 213 -1.10 -8.83 21.79
C PRO A 213 -0.17 -8.63 22.98
N GLU A 214 0.52 -9.68 23.41
CA GLU A 214 1.55 -9.58 24.47
C GLU A 214 2.71 -8.68 24.05
N VAL A 215 3.03 -8.69 22.76
CA VAL A 215 4.07 -7.84 22.15
C VAL A 215 3.39 -6.62 21.55
N HIS A 216 3.66 -5.43 22.12
CA HIS A 216 3.00 -4.19 21.70
C HIS A 216 3.56 -3.58 20.41
N ASP A 217 4.77 -3.94 19.98
CA ASP A 217 5.38 -3.53 18.71
C ASP A 217 6.12 -4.74 18.14
N GLY A 218 5.69 -5.22 16.99
CA GLY A 218 6.16 -6.48 16.44
C GLY A 218 6.09 -6.57 14.92
N ILE A 219 6.73 -7.60 14.39
CA ILE A 219 6.72 -7.94 12.97
C ILE A 219 6.12 -9.34 12.82
N ILE A 220 5.19 -9.47 11.88
CA ILE A 220 4.62 -10.73 11.45
C ILE A 220 5.19 -11.06 10.08
N GLU A 221 5.98 -12.12 10.03
CA GLU A 221 6.52 -12.72 8.81
C GLU A 221 5.90 -14.11 8.66
N ALA A 222 4.80 -14.17 7.92
CA ALA A 222 4.07 -15.41 7.66
C ALA A 222 3.69 -15.44 6.19
N ALA A 223 4.19 -16.42 5.46
CA ALA A 223 3.90 -16.60 4.03
C ALA A 223 2.43 -17.01 3.83
N ILE A 224 1.81 -16.52 2.76
CA ILE A 224 0.36 -16.65 2.53
C ILE A 224 0.09 -17.33 1.20
N ALA A 225 -0.75 -18.37 1.22
CA ALA A 225 -1.26 -19.06 0.04
C ALA A 225 -2.79 -18.99 -0.03
N LYS A 226 -3.32 -19.13 -1.25
CA LYS A 226 -4.77 -19.32 -1.44
C LYS A 226 -5.15 -20.71 -0.94
N GLN A 227 -6.23 -20.82 -0.19
CA GLN A 227 -6.72 -22.11 0.30
C GLN A 227 -7.18 -22.99 -0.89
N PRO A 228 -6.76 -24.26 -0.99
CA PRO A 228 -7.24 -25.18 -2.02
C PRO A 228 -8.74 -25.49 -1.89
N GLY A 229 -9.41 -25.77 -3.02
CA GLY A 229 -10.80 -26.25 -3.06
C GLY A 229 -11.87 -25.19 -3.34
N THR A 230 -13.13 -25.57 -3.10
CA THR A 230 -14.35 -24.77 -3.40
C THR A 230 -14.65 -23.66 -2.39
N GLY A 231 -13.82 -23.51 -1.34
CA GLY A 231 -13.97 -22.52 -0.26
C GLY A 231 -13.70 -21.05 -0.64
N GLY A 232 -13.57 -20.73 -1.93
CA GLY A 232 -13.48 -19.37 -2.45
C GLY A 232 -12.13 -18.67 -2.29
N GLU A 233 -12.15 -17.33 -2.28
CA GLU A 233 -10.97 -16.43 -2.18
C GLU A 233 -10.40 -16.35 -0.74
N LYS A 234 -10.44 -17.43 0.05
CA LYS A 234 -9.83 -17.42 1.39
C LYS A 234 -8.33 -17.70 1.28
N MET A 235 -7.56 -16.93 2.03
CA MET A 235 -6.12 -17.05 2.13
C MET A 235 -5.76 -17.74 3.46
N HIS A 236 -4.61 -18.35 3.58
CA HIS A 236 -4.14 -18.95 4.83
C HIS A 236 -2.61 -18.85 4.90
N VAL A 237 -2.07 -19.02 6.11
CA VAL A 237 -0.62 -19.12 6.30
C VAL A 237 -0.16 -20.47 5.76
N ASP A 238 0.85 -20.43 4.90
CA ASP A 238 1.49 -21.60 4.31
C ASP A 238 2.99 -21.30 4.16
N GLU A 239 3.81 -21.90 5.02
CA GLU A 239 5.25 -21.69 5.01
C GLU A 239 5.98 -22.43 3.88
N LYS A 240 5.34 -23.42 3.27
CA LYS A 240 5.96 -24.25 2.22
C LYS A 240 5.73 -23.64 0.85
N ASP A 241 4.46 -23.36 0.52
CA ASP A 241 4.05 -22.95 -0.83
C ASP A 241 3.51 -21.50 -0.86
N GLY A 242 3.46 -20.82 0.29
CA GLY A 242 2.96 -19.45 0.40
C GLY A 242 3.92 -18.40 -0.15
N GLN A 243 3.33 -17.29 -0.59
CA GLN A 243 4.10 -16.12 -0.97
C GLN A 243 4.53 -15.35 0.28
N SER A 244 5.81 -14.98 0.37
CA SER A 244 6.33 -14.16 1.47
C SER A 244 5.49 -12.90 1.67
N ALA A 245 5.09 -12.70 2.93
CA ALA A 245 4.34 -11.56 3.39
C ALA A 245 4.86 -11.07 4.74
N LYS A 246 4.98 -9.74 4.87
CA LYS A 246 5.53 -9.08 6.05
C LYS A 246 4.70 -7.86 6.45
N THR A 247 4.30 -7.82 7.72
CA THR A 247 3.51 -6.72 8.32
C THR A 247 4.16 -6.33 9.64
N LYS A 248 4.47 -5.05 9.83
CA LYS A 248 4.74 -4.52 11.17
C LYS A 248 3.43 -4.09 11.80
N TYR A 249 3.29 -4.30 13.11
CA TYR A 249 2.17 -3.78 13.87
C TYR A 249 2.65 -3.07 15.13
N ARG A 250 1.85 -2.11 15.60
CA ARG A 250 2.05 -1.42 16.86
C ARG A 250 0.71 -1.21 17.54
N VAL A 251 0.59 -1.61 18.80
CA VAL A 251 -0.56 -1.29 19.65
C VAL A 251 -0.48 0.19 20.00
N VAL A 252 -1.52 0.94 19.63
CA VAL A 252 -1.65 2.36 19.95
C VAL A 252 -2.25 2.50 21.33
N ASP A 253 -3.42 1.88 21.54
CA ASP A 253 -4.11 1.84 22.82
C ASP A 253 -4.96 0.56 22.97
N ARG A 254 -5.46 0.29 24.19
CA ARG A 254 -6.27 -0.89 24.51
C ARG A 254 -7.46 -0.59 25.41
N ALA A 255 -8.57 -1.26 25.14
CA ALA A 255 -9.77 -1.25 25.96
C ALA A 255 -9.78 -2.48 26.88
N GLY A 256 -9.07 -2.36 28.01
CA GLY A 256 -8.83 -3.48 28.92
C GLY A 256 -8.08 -4.62 28.20
N ASN A 257 -8.57 -5.85 28.35
CA ASN A 257 -8.02 -7.03 27.67
C ASN A 257 -8.94 -7.54 26.53
N ARG A 258 -10.00 -6.79 26.20
CA ARG A 258 -11.02 -7.23 25.23
C ARG A 258 -10.70 -6.78 23.80
N ALA A 259 -10.09 -5.62 23.64
CA ALA A 259 -9.79 -5.06 22.33
C ALA A 259 -8.56 -4.15 22.39
N ALA A 260 -7.89 -4.03 21.25
CA ALA A 260 -6.80 -3.09 21.04
C ALA A 260 -6.97 -2.37 19.71
N TRP A 261 -6.60 -1.09 19.69
CA TRP A 261 -6.39 -0.35 18.46
C TRP A 261 -4.92 -0.48 18.06
N VAL A 262 -4.70 -0.92 16.82
CA VAL A 262 -3.37 -1.16 16.28
C VAL A 262 -3.16 -0.40 14.98
N GLU A 263 -1.93 0.08 14.80
CA GLU A 263 -1.38 0.44 13.50
C GLU A 263 -0.80 -0.80 12.83
N LEU A 264 -1.02 -0.92 11.52
CA LEU A 264 -0.47 -1.97 10.68
C LEU A 264 0.25 -1.33 9.49
N GLN A 265 1.51 -1.71 9.30
CA GLN A 265 2.34 -1.28 8.18
C GLN A 265 2.73 -2.51 7.33
N PRO A 266 2.02 -2.77 6.23
CA PRO A 266 2.36 -3.87 5.32
C PRO A 266 3.55 -3.50 4.42
N PHE A 267 4.62 -4.31 4.47
CA PHE A 267 5.77 -4.22 3.56
C PHE A 267 5.54 -4.95 2.23
N THR A 268 4.52 -5.81 2.19
CA THR A 268 4.07 -6.56 1.02
C THR A 268 2.56 -6.33 0.82
N GLY A 269 2.03 -6.62 -0.37
CA GLY A 269 0.60 -6.40 -0.68
C GLY A 269 -0.10 -7.69 -1.11
N ARG A 270 -0.13 -8.71 -0.26
CA ARG A 270 -0.87 -9.96 -0.57
C ARG A 270 -2.36 -9.81 -0.27
N THR A 271 -3.20 -10.57 -0.97
CA THR A 271 -4.64 -10.62 -0.73
C THR A 271 -4.91 -10.94 0.74
N HIS A 272 -5.75 -10.13 1.39
CA HIS A 272 -6.15 -10.28 2.79
C HIS A 272 -4.97 -10.35 3.80
N GLN A 273 -3.79 -9.84 3.46
CA GLN A 273 -2.58 -10.03 4.26
C GLN A 273 -2.75 -9.61 5.72
N LEU A 274 -3.24 -8.39 5.97
CA LEU A 274 -3.40 -7.85 7.32
C LEU A 274 -4.38 -8.69 8.15
N ARG A 275 -5.47 -9.12 7.51
CA ARG A 275 -6.53 -9.94 8.10
C ARG A 275 -6.01 -11.32 8.50
N VAL A 276 -5.29 -11.98 7.59
CA VAL A 276 -4.65 -13.28 7.86
C VAL A 276 -3.61 -13.16 8.96
N HIS A 277 -2.74 -12.14 8.90
CA HIS A 277 -1.66 -11.95 9.87
C HIS A 277 -2.18 -11.69 11.28
N MET A 278 -3.18 -10.82 11.43
CA MET A 278 -3.81 -10.55 12.72
C MET A 278 -4.50 -11.79 13.30
N ALA A 279 -5.24 -12.53 12.47
CA ALA A 279 -5.84 -13.80 12.88
C ALA A 279 -4.79 -14.86 13.25
N ALA A 280 -3.68 -14.94 12.51
CA ALA A 280 -2.61 -15.91 12.75
C ALA A 280 -1.90 -15.73 14.09
N ILE A 281 -1.82 -14.50 14.59
CA ILE A 281 -1.28 -14.22 15.94
C ILE A 281 -2.34 -14.29 17.04
N GLY A 282 -3.55 -14.77 16.74
CA GLY A 282 -4.63 -14.95 17.72
C GLY A 282 -5.48 -13.71 17.99
N HIS A 283 -5.29 -12.63 17.23
CA HIS A 283 -5.97 -11.35 17.44
C HIS A 283 -6.70 -10.88 16.17
N PRO A 284 -7.80 -11.56 15.76
CA PRO A 284 -8.49 -11.20 14.54
C PRO A 284 -9.04 -9.77 14.59
N ILE A 285 -9.15 -9.16 13.41
CA ILE A 285 -9.73 -7.83 13.25
C ILE A 285 -11.23 -7.88 13.59
N VAL A 286 -11.72 -6.88 14.34
CA VAL A 286 -13.13 -6.77 14.72
C VAL A 286 -14.00 -6.64 13.48
N GLY A 287 -15.03 -7.48 13.40
CA GLY A 287 -15.95 -7.59 12.26
C GLY A 287 -15.46 -8.50 11.13
N ASP A 288 -14.26 -9.09 11.24
CA ASP A 288 -13.75 -10.02 10.24
C ASP A 288 -14.25 -11.46 10.45
N GLY A 289 -15.53 -11.68 10.14
CA GLY A 289 -16.14 -13.01 10.22
C GLY A 289 -15.50 -14.06 9.30
N LYS A 290 -14.73 -13.67 8.27
CA LYS A 290 -14.07 -14.61 7.36
C LYS A 290 -12.88 -15.32 8.02
N TYR A 291 -12.13 -14.58 8.84
CA TYR A 291 -10.87 -15.06 9.43
C TYR A 291 -10.98 -15.35 10.92
N GLY A 292 -11.69 -14.52 11.69
CA GLY A 292 -11.88 -14.75 13.12
C GLY A 292 -13.22 -15.41 13.49
N GLY A 293 -14.08 -15.72 12.52
CA GLY A 293 -15.35 -16.40 12.80
C GLY A 293 -16.21 -15.63 13.81
N GLN A 294 -16.74 -16.33 14.81
CA GLN A 294 -17.50 -15.69 15.90
C GLN A 294 -16.61 -14.86 16.83
N ASP A 295 -15.34 -15.24 16.99
CA ASP A 295 -14.38 -14.56 17.87
C ASP A 295 -13.96 -13.19 17.34
N ALA A 296 -14.24 -12.87 16.07
CA ALA A 296 -14.03 -11.54 15.50
C ALA A 296 -15.06 -10.50 15.94
N PHE A 297 -16.08 -10.87 16.71
CA PHE A 297 -17.16 -9.96 17.10
C PHE A 297 -17.11 -9.68 18.60
N LEU A 298 -16.92 -8.40 18.95
CA LEU A 298 -17.05 -7.95 20.33
C LEU A 298 -18.53 -7.96 20.74
N THR A 299 -18.79 -8.26 22.01
CA THR A 299 -20.13 -8.16 22.61
C THR A 299 -20.53 -6.69 22.83
N GLY A 300 -21.82 -6.38 22.77
CA GLY A 300 -22.35 -5.04 23.06
C GLY A 300 -22.72 -4.26 21.79
N SER A 301 -22.56 -2.93 21.83
CA SER A 301 -22.97 -1.98 20.78
C SER A 301 -21.94 -1.77 19.65
N ILE A 302 -20.79 -2.47 19.71
CA ILE A 302 -19.74 -2.35 18.68
C ILE A 302 -20.25 -2.90 17.34
N SER A 303 -19.97 -2.17 16.27
CA SER A 303 -20.43 -2.55 14.92
C SER A 303 -19.90 -3.92 14.49
N ARG A 304 -20.69 -4.64 13.69
CA ARG A 304 -20.27 -5.91 13.06
C ARG A 304 -19.54 -5.71 11.73
N LYS A 305 -19.46 -4.47 11.23
CA LYS A 305 -18.68 -4.13 10.03
C LYS A 305 -17.18 -4.27 10.30
N MET A 306 -16.38 -4.42 9.25
CA MET A 306 -14.93 -4.58 9.38
C MET A 306 -14.26 -3.32 9.92
N HIS A 307 -13.42 -3.46 10.94
CA HIS A 307 -12.63 -2.38 11.52
C HIS A 307 -11.19 -2.43 11.00
N LEU A 308 -11.06 -2.34 9.67
CA LEU A 308 -9.77 -2.18 8.99
C LEU A 308 -9.87 -0.99 8.04
N HIS A 309 -8.97 -0.03 8.23
CA HIS A 309 -8.99 1.24 7.53
C HIS A 309 -7.59 1.61 7.04
N ALA A 310 -7.43 1.83 5.74
CA ALA A 310 -6.22 2.37 5.14
C ALA A 310 -6.11 3.86 5.49
N ARG A 311 -5.54 4.16 6.66
CA ARG A 311 -5.52 5.50 7.24
C ARG A 311 -4.66 6.48 6.46
N ARG A 312 -3.43 6.10 6.10
CA ARG A 312 -2.47 7.00 5.46
C ARG A 312 -1.67 6.32 4.35
N LEU A 313 -1.47 7.04 3.25
CA LEU A 313 -0.63 6.65 2.12
C LEU A 313 0.40 7.74 1.87
N ILE A 314 1.68 7.37 1.86
CA ILE A 314 2.77 8.23 1.41
C ILE A 314 3.45 7.55 0.22
N ILE A 315 3.50 8.24 -0.91
CA ILE A 315 4.04 7.71 -2.15
C ILE A 315 4.68 8.84 -2.96
N ASP A 316 5.79 8.55 -3.64
CA ASP A 316 6.38 9.51 -4.58
C ASP A 316 5.33 9.97 -5.61
N HIS A 317 5.40 11.22 -6.03
CA HIS A 317 4.54 11.80 -7.04
C HIS A 317 5.34 12.11 -8.32
N PRO A 318 4.75 12.03 -9.53
CA PRO A 318 5.42 12.43 -10.77
C PRO A 318 5.96 13.87 -10.74
N ASP A 319 5.29 14.77 -10.03
CA ASP A 319 5.68 16.20 -9.92
C ASP A 319 6.78 16.46 -8.88
N GLY A 320 7.34 15.41 -8.26
CA GLY A 320 8.50 15.48 -7.37
C GLY A 320 8.18 15.44 -5.88
N ALA A 321 7.26 16.28 -5.40
CA ALA A 321 6.86 16.27 -3.98
C ALA A 321 6.03 15.01 -3.67
N PRO A 322 6.31 14.25 -2.59
CA PRO A 322 5.54 13.04 -2.29
C PRO A 322 4.08 13.37 -1.99
N LEU A 323 3.19 12.51 -2.49
CA LEU A 323 1.77 12.53 -2.16
C LEU A 323 1.59 11.87 -0.80
N ASP A 324 1.19 12.65 0.20
CA ASP A 324 0.93 12.23 1.58
C ASP A 324 -0.52 12.54 1.93
N VAL A 325 -1.34 11.50 2.03
CA VAL A 325 -2.80 11.63 2.19
C VAL A 325 -3.29 10.76 3.32
N THR A 326 -4.18 11.31 4.14
CA THR A 326 -4.87 10.64 5.23
C THR A 326 -6.38 10.60 4.95
N ALA A 327 -7.03 9.47 5.21
CA ALA A 327 -8.47 9.30 5.11
C ALA A 327 -9.13 9.35 6.50
N GLU A 328 -10.30 9.99 6.59
CA GLU A 328 -11.13 9.95 7.79
C GLU A 328 -11.75 8.57 8.01
N LEU A 329 -11.96 8.20 9.28
CA LEU A 329 -12.57 6.92 9.62
C LEU A 329 -14.03 6.87 9.12
N PRO A 330 -14.50 5.72 8.63
CA PRO A 330 -15.92 5.54 8.39
C PRO A 330 -16.68 5.58 9.72
N GLU A 331 -17.94 6.04 9.67
CA GLU A 331 -18.82 6.24 10.84
C GLU A 331 -18.80 5.06 11.82
N HIS A 332 -18.95 3.82 11.33
CA HIS A 332 -18.99 2.65 12.19
C HIS A 332 -17.69 2.39 12.95
N PHE A 333 -16.55 2.80 12.40
CA PHE A 333 -15.25 2.65 13.03
C PHE A 333 -15.07 3.79 14.04
N ALA A 334 -15.35 5.04 13.64
CA ALA A 334 -15.29 6.20 14.54
C ALA A 334 -16.17 6.01 15.79
N SER A 335 -17.43 5.57 15.63
CA SER A 335 -18.30 5.28 16.78
C SER A 335 -17.75 4.18 17.70
N SER A 336 -17.09 3.16 17.14
CA SER A 336 -16.47 2.10 17.95
C SER A 336 -15.23 2.60 18.69
N MET A 337 -14.44 3.51 18.09
CA MET A 337 -13.30 4.15 18.77
C MET A 337 -13.78 4.96 19.97
N GLU A 338 -14.81 5.79 19.77
CA GLU A 338 -15.42 6.60 20.83
C GLU A 338 -16.01 5.75 21.96
N GLN A 339 -16.80 4.71 21.63
CA GLN A 339 -17.40 3.81 22.62
C GLN A 339 -16.36 3.05 23.45
N LEU A 340 -15.18 2.79 22.89
CA LEU A 340 -14.06 2.15 23.58
C LEU A 340 -13.16 3.15 24.32
N GLY A 341 -13.41 4.46 24.17
CA GLY A 341 -12.68 5.53 24.83
C GLY A 341 -11.31 5.83 24.23
N PHE A 342 -11.09 5.48 22.96
CA PHE A 342 -9.85 5.79 22.25
C PHE A 342 -9.84 7.24 21.76
N ASP A 343 -8.70 7.90 21.90
CA ASP A 343 -8.45 9.22 21.30
C ASP A 343 -7.71 9.05 19.97
N GLU A 344 -8.32 9.46 18.85
CA GLU A 344 -7.68 9.40 17.53
C GLU A 344 -6.33 10.13 17.47
N ASN A 345 -6.10 11.10 18.38
CA ASN A 345 -4.85 11.86 18.45
C ASN A 345 -3.67 11.05 19.02
N ASP A 346 -3.91 9.86 19.59
CA ASP A 346 -2.84 8.99 20.08
C ASP A 346 -1.99 8.35 18.95
N SER A 347 -2.41 8.54 17.70
CA SER A 347 -1.68 8.13 16.50
C SER A 347 -1.73 9.21 15.42
N ASP A 348 -0.56 9.61 14.92
CA ASP A 348 -0.41 10.42 13.72
C ASP A 348 -0.38 9.58 12.43
N ALA A 349 -0.58 8.27 12.55
CA ALA A 349 -0.42 7.26 11.51
C ALA A 349 0.88 7.43 10.70
N ALA A 350 1.95 7.92 11.32
CA ALA A 350 3.23 8.12 10.63
C ALA A 350 3.84 6.75 10.30
N PRO A 351 4.20 6.48 9.04
CA PRO A 351 4.95 5.27 8.73
C PRO A 351 6.30 5.34 9.43
N GLU A 352 6.79 4.21 9.91
CA GLU A 352 8.11 4.17 10.51
C GLU A 352 9.14 4.60 9.44
N GLN A 353 9.85 5.70 9.74
CA GLN A 353 11.00 6.11 8.95
C GLN A 353 12.00 4.97 8.98
N ASP A 354 12.66 4.69 7.85
CA ASP A 354 13.74 3.72 7.76
C ASP A 354 14.92 4.26 8.59
N ARG A 355 14.80 4.12 9.91
CA ARG A 355 15.83 4.51 10.86
C ARG A 355 16.89 3.44 10.66
N GLY A 356 17.91 3.77 9.87
CA GLY A 356 19.18 3.05 9.88
C GLY A 356 19.58 2.72 11.33
N PRO A 357 20.43 1.70 11.54
CA PRO A 357 20.61 1.07 12.85
C PRO A 357 20.72 2.09 13.98
N MET A 358 19.73 2.10 14.88
CA MET A 358 19.67 3.06 15.99
C MET A 358 20.99 3.05 16.75
N ASP A 359 21.53 4.23 17.03
CA ASP A 359 22.70 4.38 17.89
C ASP A 359 22.42 3.75 19.28
N LYS A 360 23.47 3.28 19.96
CA LYS A 360 23.35 2.57 21.24
C LYS A 360 22.70 3.43 22.34
N VAL A 361 22.83 4.75 22.28
CA VAL A 361 22.30 5.70 23.27
C VAL A 361 20.78 5.84 23.09
N THR A 362 20.34 5.97 21.85
CA THR A 362 18.93 6.04 21.46
C THR A 362 18.22 4.73 21.77
N LYS A 363 18.83 3.56 21.49
CA LYS A 363 18.30 2.24 21.92
C LYS A 363 18.08 2.17 23.43
N LYS A 364 19.07 2.62 24.22
CA LYS A 364 18.98 2.62 25.69
C LYS A 364 17.90 3.56 26.22
N ARG A 365 17.68 4.70 25.55
CA ARG A 365 16.64 5.67 25.90
C ARG A 365 15.23 5.14 25.60
N VAL A 366 15.03 4.59 24.40
CA VAL A 366 13.75 3.97 24.00
C VAL A 366 13.41 2.79 24.92
N ALA A 367 14.36 1.89 25.19
CA ALA A 367 14.17 0.78 26.13
C ALA A 367 13.80 1.24 27.54
N LYS A 368 14.40 2.34 28.03
CA LYS A 368 14.09 2.93 29.33
C LYS A 368 12.70 3.56 29.37
N GLN A 369 12.25 4.19 28.28
CA GLN A 369 10.89 4.74 28.15
C GLN A 369 9.85 3.62 28.08
N TYR A 370 10.07 2.61 27.24
CA TYR A 370 9.21 1.42 27.16
C TYR A 370 9.08 0.69 28.51
N SER A 371 10.19 0.49 29.22
CA SER A 371 10.20 -0.11 30.56
C SER A 371 9.46 0.74 31.60
N LYS A 372 9.46 2.08 31.47
CA LYS A 372 8.69 2.97 32.34
C LYS A 372 7.19 2.87 32.04
N GLN A 373 6.81 2.75 30.77
CA GLN A 373 5.41 2.61 30.35
C GLN A 373 4.83 1.29 30.88
N ILE A 374 5.50 0.15 30.64
CA ILE A 374 5.06 -1.15 31.18
C ILE A 374 4.91 -1.12 32.72
N ARG A 375 5.85 -0.47 33.43
CA ARG A 375 5.75 -0.33 34.89
C ARG A 375 4.57 0.54 35.32
N LYS A 376 4.17 1.54 34.52
CA LYS A 376 3.01 2.39 34.79
C LYS A 376 1.72 1.59 34.61
N ASP A 377 1.64 0.79 33.55
CA ASP A 377 0.47 -0.02 33.22
C ASP A 377 0.24 -1.14 34.24
N GLN A 378 1.32 -1.84 34.66
CA GLN A 378 1.25 -2.84 35.72
C GLN A 378 0.92 -2.24 37.11
N ARG A 379 1.16 -0.94 37.32
CA ARG A 379 0.81 -0.25 38.58
C ARG A 379 -0.71 -0.06 38.71
N GLY A 380 -1.44 0.01 37.60
CA GLY A 380 -2.90 0.02 37.56
C GLY A 380 -3.50 -1.30 38.06
N GLU A 381 -3.00 -2.43 37.57
CA GLU A 381 -3.43 -3.77 38.03
C GLU A 381 -3.11 -4.04 39.51
N ARG A 382 -1.97 -3.56 40.00
CA ARG A 382 -1.56 -3.80 41.40
C ARG A 382 -2.41 -3.05 42.43
N LYS A 383 -3.01 -1.90 42.07
CA LYS A 383 -3.97 -1.18 42.92
C LYS A 383 -5.33 -1.89 43.01
N GLY A 384 -5.72 -2.66 42.00
CA GLY A 384 -6.93 -3.51 42.05
C GLY A 384 -6.81 -4.70 43.00
N ARG A 385 -5.58 -5.14 43.31
CA ARG A 385 -5.32 -6.32 44.17
C ARG A 385 -5.07 -6.00 45.64
N ALA A 386 -5.04 -4.71 46.02
CA ALA A 386 -4.80 -4.26 47.40
C ALA A 386 -6.08 -4.02 48.23
N GLY A 387 -7.23 -4.49 47.76
CA GLY A 387 -8.53 -4.34 48.42
C GLY A 387 -8.90 -5.44 49.44
N GLU A 388 -8.16 -6.54 49.52
CA GLU A 388 -8.41 -7.60 50.51
C GLU A 388 -7.19 -7.80 51.40
N GLY A 389 -7.22 -7.14 52.57
CA GLY A 389 -6.22 -7.35 53.62
C GLY A 389 -6.42 -8.70 54.33
N PRO A 390 -5.34 -9.43 54.68
CA PRO A 390 -5.47 -10.69 55.40
C PRO A 390 -5.84 -10.45 56.87
N LYS A 391 -6.79 -11.26 57.36
CA LYS A 391 -7.28 -11.28 58.75
C LYS A 391 -6.15 -11.49 59.78
N LYS A 392 -6.26 -10.75 60.90
CA LYS A 392 -5.45 -10.80 62.11
C LYS A 392 -5.08 -12.24 62.53
N LYS A 393 -3.80 -12.46 62.88
CA LYS A 393 -3.40 -13.47 63.88
C LYS A 393 -2.62 -12.80 65.01
N LEU A 394 -3.06 -13.08 66.23
CA LEU A 394 -2.49 -12.67 67.52
C LEU A 394 -1.20 -13.46 67.85
N GLY A 395 -0.29 -12.84 68.61
CA GLY A 395 0.59 -13.60 69.55
C GLY A 395 2.07 -13.21 69.57
N LYS A 396 2.49 -12.52 70.65
CA LYS A 396 3.85 -12.08 71.02
C LYS A 396 4.84 -13.24 71.28
N LYS A 397 6.13 -13.03 70.98
CA LYS A 397 7.23 -12.76 71.95
C LYS A 397 8.63 -12.83 71.27
N SER A 398 9.47 -11.86 71.60
CA SER A 398 10.95 -11.91 71.50
C SER A 398 11.50 -11.64 72.92
N PRO A 399 12.83 -11.58 73.20
CA PRO A 399 14.01 -11.84 72.36
C PRO A 399 15.10 -12.66 73.10
N LYS A 400 16.21 -13.03 72.44
CA LYS A 400 17.54 -13.06 73.08
C LYS A 400 18.68 -12.93 72.06
N LYS A 401 19.56 -11.96 72.32
CA LYS A 401 20.87 -11.71 71.70
C LYS A 401 21.89 -12.75 72.16
N PHE A 402 22.94 -13.02 71.39
CA PHE A 402 24.36 -12.87 71.79
C PHE A 402 25.29 -13.02 70.56
N ALA A 403 26.46 -12.39 70.66
CA ALA A 403 27.42 -12.12 69.59
C ALA A 403 28.77 -12.86 69.79
N ASN A 404 29.56 -12.89 68.71
CA ASN A 404 31.03 -13.04 68.59
C ASN A 404 31.71 -14.42 68.75
N GLY A 405 32.60 -14.74 67.77
CA GLY A 405 33.52 -15.90 67.68
C GLY A 405 34.80 -15.75 68.53
N PRO A 406 36.01 -16.29 68.18
CA PRO A 406 36.49 -16.89 66.91
C PRO A 406 37.51 -18.09 67.00
N ALA A 407 38.00 -18.53 65.82
CA ALA A 407 39.35 -19.08 65.47
C ALA A 407 39.84 -20.51 65.85
N GLY A 408 40.43 -21.22 64.86
CA GLY A 408 41.33 -22.38 65.04
C GLY A 408 41.54 -23.28 63.78
N LYS A 409 42.71 -23.18 63.12
CA LYS A 409 43.25 -24.02 62.01
C LYS A 409 43.90 -25.34 62.57
N PRO A 410 44.68 -26.15 61.80
CA PRO A 410 44.40 -27.02 60.62
C PRO A 410 44.98 -28.46 60.80
N THR A 411 44.79 -29.41 59.86
CA THR A 411 45.88 -30.30 59.30
C THR A 411 45.40 -31.45 58.40
N ARG A 412 46.06 -31.51 57.22
CA ARG A 412 46.50 -32.63 56.35
C ARG A 412 46.03 -34.08 56.57
N GLY A 413 45.68 -34.71 55.42
CA GLY A 413 45.83 -36.15 55.16
C GLY A 413 45.54 -36.51 53.69
N LYS A 414 46.58 -36.88 52.93
CA LYS A 414 46.64 -37.62 51.63
C LYS A 414 47.64 -38.79 51.87
N PRO A 415 47.89 -39.78 50.99
CA PRO A 415 47.47 -40.02 49.59
C PRO A 415 46.97 -41.48 49.36
N ALA A 416 46.54 -41.94 48.19
CA ALA A 416 47.29 -42.45 47.01
C ALA A 416 46.23 -43.20 46.15
N GLY A 417 46.31 -43.50 44.86
CA GLY A 417 47.33 -43.48 43.81
C GLY A 417 46.75 -44.34 42.67
N GLY A 418 46.99 -43.98 41.41
CA GLY A 418 46.54 -44.77 40.26
C GLY A 418 46.45 -43.98 38.96
N LYS A 419 47.48 -44.11 38.11
CA LYS A 419 47.65 -43.65 36.72
C LYS A 419 48.06 -44.92 35.91
N PRO A 420 48.35 -44.87 34.60
CA PRO A 420 47.91 -44.06 33.45
C PRO A 420 47.36 -45.00 32.33
N THR A 421 46.95 -44.63 31.11
CA THR A 421 47.70 -44.18 29.92
C THR A 421 46.70 -44.08 28.75
N GLY A 422 46.78 -43.08 27.89
CA GLY A 422 47.18 -43.35 26.50
C GLY A 422 46.67 -42.24 25.56
N ALA A 423 47.58 -41.74 24.74
CA ALA A 423 47.40 -40.63 23.81
C ALA A 423 46.80 -41.08 22.47
N ASN A 424 46.13 -40.18 21.73
CA ASN A 424 46.58 -39.87 20.36
C ASN A 424 46.06 -38.52 19.82
N LYS A 425 46.94 -37.86 19.06
CA LYS A 425 46.71 -36.74 18.13
C LYS A 425 45.96 -37.31 16.88
N THR A 426 45.31 -36.59 15.96
CA THR A 426 45.72 -35.50 15.02
C THR A 426 44.46 -35.14 14.20
N ALA A 427 44.11 -33.87 14.00
CA ALA A 427 44.33 -33.07 12.78
C ALA A 427 44.04 -33.75 11.42
N GLY A 428 43.10 -33.18 10.65
CA GLY A 428 42.87 -33.49 9.23
C GLY A 428 42.03 -32.43 8.52
N ARG A 429 42.70 -31.49 7.84
CA ARG A 429 42.13 -30.60 6.81
C ARG A 429 41.90 -31.40 5.52
N GLY A 430 40.85 -31.06 4.76
CA GLY A 430 40.69 -31.51 3.38
C GLY A 430 39.77 -30.58 2.58
N ARG A 431 40.34 -29.88 1.59
CA ARG A 431 39.67 -29.13 0.52
C ARG A 431 39.43 -30.05 -0.69
N GLY A 432 38.40 -29.77 -1.48
CA GLY A 432 38.20 -30.20 -2.88
C GLY A 432 36.72 -30.01 -3.24
N ARG A 433 36.30 -28.96 -3.97
CA ARG A 433 36.32 -28.78 -5.44
C ARG A 433 35.79 -29.97 -6.24
N SER A 434 34.53 -29.85 -6.65
CA SER A 434 34.01 -30.10 -8.00
C SER A 434 32.79 -29.21 -8.19
#